data_AF-A0A8B6HUN9-F1
#
_entry.id   AF-A0A8B6HUN9-F1
#
_cell.length_a   1.000
_cell.length_b   1.000
_cell.length_c   1.000
_cell.angle_alpha   90.00
_cell.angle_beta   90.00
_cell.angle_gamma   90.00
#
_symmetry.space_group_name_H-M   'P 1'
#
loop_
_entity.id
_entity.type
_entity.pdbx_description
1 polymer ?
#
loop_
_entity_poly.entity_id
_entity_poly.type
_entity_poly.pdbx_seq_one_letter_code
_entity_poly.pdbx_strand_id
1 'polypeptide(L)'
;MNIPTCTNTVSRLRRTASSNRTLDQVAIGYRTCEAQTMRTLPRTQAPAPLSTGYQETLSSALSSHRTASSQDIMDRTRELQDDDTNTNSFDDLLPEIEQFGDVGQNQPADALKDLLIQHRDLTINKISSGDLLQMEVRRGNVLSDAITIIRFSEHDLHNHLCIKFIGEDGVDIGGLRREFWSLFLHNISSSCYVTGKPGRQTFQQNFVEKKKKTFFHLGQLIALSILQDGPGLPIFSDIVTDYIINGETVVLNLDDLPDGLRDTLDKMQDSASDSEARDMYSSVLDIAADVGFIVPLTSFTRCHVKQLKAAFIESQISSCKDELNQFIEGLDTHRVLSLLRQTENMASARCLFSGRAKPLTVSQLRGLLRFSFKDGNAKVAEEATAQGFLTFLQATKGTATIINGINLQPKDVLMWLTGSTIVPAIGFHKPIDVYFSPKKTFVNTCALALTLKTQPGLSPADAVSYYTELIINSQTFTKG
;
A
#
# COMPACT_ATOMS: atom_id res chain seq x y z
N MET A 1 -22.13 -40.35 39.44
CA MET A 1 -21.67 -39.06 40.01
C MET A 1 -22.28 -37.94 39.18
N ASN A 2 -22.73 -36.91 39.88
CA ASN A 2 -23.79 -35.98 39.50
C ASN A 2 -23.52 -35.12 38.26
N ILE A 3 -24.51 -35.11 37.37
CA ILE A 3 -24.85 -33.99 36.49
C ILE A 3 -26.08 -33.33 37.13
N PRO A 4 -26.17 -31.99 37.19
CA PRO A 4 -27.45 -31.33 37.19
C PRO A 4 -27.60 -30.44 35.95
N THR A 5 -28.59 -30.79 35.15
CA THR A 5 -29.35 -29.86 34.30
C THR A 5 -30.22 -28.97 35.18
N CYS A 6 -30.39 -27.69 34.81
CA CYS A 6 -31.59 -26.95 35.21
C CYS A 6 -31.94 -25.83 34.22
N THR A 7 -33.24 -25.70 34.00
CA THR A 7 -34.00 -24.98 32.99
C THR A 7 -34.63 -23.69 33.53
N ASN A 8 -35.21 -22.90 32.60
CA ASN A 8 -36.22 -21.83 32.78
C ASN A 8 -35.68 -20.46 33.27
N THR A 9 -36.21 -19.28 32.93
CA THR A 9 -37.54 -18.88 32.44
C THR A 9 -37.48 -17.46 31.83
N VAL A 10 -38.44 -17.16 30.96
CA VAL A 10 -38.75 -15.87 30.32
C VAL A 10 -39.29 -14.83 31.32
N SER A 11 -38.96 -13.55 31.13
CA SER A 11 -39.90 -12.45 31.43
C SER A 11 -39.72 -11.26 30.48
N ARG A 12 -40.63 -11.16 29.51
CA ARG A 12 -40.97 -9.94 28.77
C ARG A 12 -41.73 -9.00 29.71
N LEU A 13 -41.38 -7.72 29.74
CA LEU A 13 -42.27 -6.64 30.15
C LEU A 13 -42.21 -5.52 29.11
N ARG A 14 -43.28 -5.44 28.30
CA ARG A 14 -43.74 -4.21 27.63
C ARG A 14 -44.72 -3.55 28.59
N ARG A 15 -44.63 -2.23 28.80
CA ARG A 15 -45.79 -1.33 28.82
C ARG A 15 -45.38 0.14 28.71
N THR A 16 -46.37 0.87 28.25
CA THR A 16 -46.41 2.17 27.57
C THR A 16 -46.79 3.33 28.50
N ALA A 17 -46.33 4.52 28.11
CA ALA A 17 -47.01 5.83 28.12
C ALA A 17 -47.28 6.64 29.43
N SER A 18 -46.78 7.88 29.37
CA SER A 18 -47.41 9.19 29.64
C SER A 18 -47.61 9.74 31.06
N SER A 19 -46.85 10.82 31.30
CA SER A 19 -47.28 12.17 31.67
C SER A 19 -47.29 12.64 33.15
N ASN A 20 -46.66 13.81 33.29
CA ASN A 20 -46.90 14.95 34.19
C ASN A 20 -46.28 15.02 35.60
N ARG A 21 -45.15 15.76 35.63
CA ARG A 21 -44.88 17.03 36.37
C ARG A 21 -45.21 17.08 37.87
N THR A 22 -44.18 17.30 38.69
CA THR A 22 -43.70 18.61 39.21
C THR A 22 -42.38 18.38 39.96
N LEU A 23 -41.26 18.94 39.48
CA LEU A 23 -40.57 20.14 39.99
C LEU A 23 -39.91 19.93 41.36
N ASP A 24 -38.59 19.71 41.35
CA ASP A 24 -37.67 20.52 42.16
C ASP A 24 -36.28 20.60 41.49
N GLN A 25 -35.70 21.78 41.65
CA GLN A 25 -34.70 22.41 40.80
C GLN A 25 -33.26 22.05 41.23
N VAL A 26 -32.40 21.72 40.26
CA VAL A 26 -30.95 21.96 40.34
C VAL A 26 -30.54 22.62 39.02
N ALA A 27 -30.08 23.87 39.15
CA ALA A 27 -29.82 24.79 38.05
C ALA A 27 -28.57 24.39 37.25
N ILE A 28 -28.75 24.13 35.95
CA ILE A 28 -27.67 24.14 34.95
C ILE A 28 -27.72 25.52 34.28
N GLY A 29 -26.81 26.41 34.69
CA GLY A 29 -26.63 27.71 34.07
C GLY A 29 -25.87 27.57 32.75
N TYR A 30 -26.58 27.75 31.64
CA TYR A 30 -25.96 28.11 30.37
C TYR A 30 -25.36 29.51 30.51
N ARG A 31 -24.02 29.59 30.52
CA ARG A 31 -23.31 30.83 30.18
C ARG A 31 -22.81 30.72 28.74
N THR A 32 -23.48 31.46 27.87
CA THR A 32 -22.89 32.02 26.67
C THR A 32 -21.74 32.94 27.08
N CYS A 33 -20.51 32.60 26.70
CA CYS A 33 -19.36 33.50 26.79
C CYS A 33 -18.95 33.92 25.39
N GLU A 34 -19.31 35.16 25.08
CA GLU A 34 -18.56 36.21 24.40
C GLU A 34 -17.39 35.81 23.49
N ALA A 35 -17.47 36.31 22.25
CA ALA A 35 -16.42 36.32 21.27
C ALA A 35 -15.12 36.90 21.83
N GLN A 36 -14.15 36.03 22.12
CA GLN A 36 -12.78 36.45 22.34
C GLN A 36 -12.12 36.70 20.98
N THR A 37 -11.82 37.97 20.78
CA THR A 37 -11.02 38.53 19.69
C THR A 37 -9.73 37.73 19.55
N MET A 38 -9.39 37.35 18.31
CA MET A 38 -8.09 36.80 17.97
C MET A 38 -6.99 37.72 18.51
N ARG A 39 -6.08 37.19 19.33
CA ARG A 39 -4.82 37.86 19.62
C ARG A 39 -4.06 37.98 18.30
N THR A 40 -4.03 39.19 17.78
CA THR A 40 -3.16 39.62 16.70
C THR A 40 -1.71 39.23 17.02
N LEU A 41 -1.05 38.57 16.06
CA LEU A 41 0.40 38.43 16.03
C LEU A 41 1.05 39.82 16.23
N PRO A 42 2.12 39.94 17.04
CA PRO A 42 2.80 41.22 17.18
C PRO A 42 3.30 41.68 15.81
N ARG A 43 2.86 42.88 15.42
CA ARG A 43 3.32 43.62 14.25
C ARG A 43 4.85 43.70 14.33
N THR A 44 5.53 43.21 13.30
CA THR A 44 6.96 43.40 13.10
C THR A 44 7.29 44.89 13.17
N GLN A 45 8.08 45.29 14.17
CA GLN A 45 8.74 46.59 14.16
C GLN A 45 9.74 46.61 13.00
N ALA A 46 9.80 47.73 12.29
CA ALA A 46 10.78 47.96 11.24
C ALA A 46 12.21 47.73 11.79
N PRO A 47 13.13 47.14 11.00
CA PRO A 47 14.48 46.88 11.48
C PRO A 47 15.20 48.22 11.77
N ALA A 48 15.96 48.24 12.87
CA ALA A 48 16.84 49.34 13.23
C ALA A 48 17.85 49.63 12.11
N PRO A 49 18.27 50.89 11.90
CA PRO A 49 19.27 51.21 10.89
C PRO A 49 20.59 50.48 11.20
N LEU A 50 21.14 49.84 10.16
CA LEU A 50 22.42 49.13 10.18
C LEU A 50 23.53 50.04 10.71
N SER A 51 24.39 49.51 11.59
CA SER A 51 25.55 50.23 12.10
C SER A 51 26.50 50.61 10.96
N THR A 52 27.09 51.81 11.03
CA THR A 52 28.02 52.40 10.06
C THR A 52 29.18 51.51 9.63
N GLY A 53 29.60 50.52 10.44
CA GLY A 53 30.66 49.57 10.07
C GLY A 53 30.28 48.56 8.96
N TYR A 54 28.99 48.27 8.76
CA TYR A 54 28.55 47.35 7.69
C TYR A 54 28.49 48.02 6.31
N GLN A 55 28.28 49.34 6.26
CA GLN A 55 28.26 50.09 4.99
C GLN A 55 29.66 50.23 4.38
N GLU A 56 30.70 50.45 5.18
CA GLU A 56 32.08 50.53 4.66
C GLU A 56 32.57 49.20 4.08
N THR A 57 32.16 48.08 4.69
CA THR A 57 32.52 46.73 4.23
C THR A 57 31.79 46.38 2.92
N LEU A 58 30.53 46.81 2.76
CA LEU A 58 29.74 46.66 1.53
C LEU A 58 30.23 47.56 0.40
N SER A 59 30.59 48.82 0.68
CA SER A 59 31.17 49.73 -0.31
C SER A 59 32.55 49.28 -0.79
N SER A 60 33.37 48.71 0.11
CA SER A 60 34.64 48.07 -0.26
C SER A 60 34.43 46.86 -1.16
N ALA A 61 33.47 45.98 -0.84
CA ALA A 61 33.16 44.79 -1.65
C ALA A 61 32.54 45.12 -3.03
N LEU A 62 31.75 46.19 -3.11
CA LEU A 62 31.16 46.68 -4.36
C LEU A 62 32.18 47.40 -5.26
N SER A 63 33.24 47.99 -4.70
CA SER A 63 34.32 48.60 -5.48
C SER A 63 35.30 47.58 -6.08
N SER A 64 35.36 46.36 -5.52
CA SER A 64 36.25 45.28 -5.98
C SER A 64 35.68 44.41 -7.09
N HIS A 65 34.41 44.60 -7.49
CA HIS A 65 33.84 43.93 -8.66
C HIS A 65 33.62 44.95 -9.79
N ARG A 66 34.36 44.80 -10.89
CA ARG A 66 34.06 45.49 -12.16
C ARG A 66 32.61 45.21 -12.53
N THR A 67 31.77 46.23 -12.48
CA THR A 67 30.44 46.19 -13.09
C THR A 67 30.64 46.10 -14.60
N ALA A 68 30.39 44.92 -15.19
CA ALA A 68 30.25 44.78 -16.63
C ALA A 68 29.13 45.72 -17.09
N SER A 69 29.36 46.49 -18.16
CA SER A 69 28.33 47.39 -18.68
C SER A 69 27.17 46.58 -19.25
N SER A 70 25.97 47.17 -19.36
CA SER A 70 24.82 46.51 -20.03
C SER A 70 25.15 46.05 -21.45
N GLN A 71 26.16 46.65 -22.09
CA GLN A 71 26.64 46.24 -23.41
C GLN A 71 27.48 44.95 -23.34
N ASP A 72 28.29 44.79 -22.29
CA ASP A 72 29.12 43.58 -22.08
C ASP A 72 28.27 42.35 -21.73
N ILE A 73 27.11 42.57 -21.08
CA ILE A 73 26.14 41.50 -20.81
C ILE A 73 25.40 41.12 -22.09
N MET A 74 25.01 42.10 -22.93
CA MET A 74 24.37 41.82 -24.22
C MET A 74 25.31 41.13 -25.22
N ASP A 75 26.59 41.50 -25.23
CA ASP A 75 27.58 40.85 -26.11
C ASP A 75 27.94 39.44 -25.64
N ARG A 76 28.01 39.18 -24.33
CA ARG A 76 28.12 37.80 -23.79
C ARG A 76 26.86 36.95 -24.01
N THR A 77 25.69 37.58 -24.06
CA THR A 77 24.44 36.88 -24.37
C THR A 77 24.33 36.57 -25.87
N ARG A 78 24.96 37.40 -26.73
CA ARG A 78 25.13 37.10 -28.16
C ARG A 78 26.13 35.99 -28.43
N GLU A 79 27.25 35.95 -27.71
CA GLU A 79 28.24 34.87 -27.84
C GLU A 79 27.71 33.49 -27.37
N LEU A 80 26.61 33.45 -26.61
CA LEU A 80 25.90 32.23 -26.23
C LEU A 80 24.72 31.87 -27.16
N GLN A 81 24.40 32.73 -28.13
CA GLN A 81 23.33 32.50 -29.12
C GLN A 81 23.84 31.93 -30.45
N ASP A 82 25.15 31.82 -30.64
CA ASP A 82 25.76 31.31 -31.88
C ASP A 82 26.18 29.81 -31.81
N ASP A 83 25.78 29.07 -30.77
CA ASP A 83 26.02 27.62 -30.67
C ASP A 83 24.72 26.80 -30.71
N ASP A 84 23.79 27.21 -31.58
CA ASP A 84 22.50 26.57 -31.88
C ASP A 84 22.63 25.25 -32.69
N THR A 85 23.69 24.47 -32.46
CA THR A 85 23.86 23.13 -33.04
C THR A 85 24.35 22.08 -32.05
N ASN A 86 23.76 21.99 -30.85
CA ASN A 86 23.87 20.74 -30.09
C ASN A 86 22.74 20.43 -29.10
N THR A 87 21.47 20.52 -29.52
CA THR A 87 20.35 19.96 -28.73
C THR A 87 20.35 18.43 -28.65
N ASN A 88 21.29 17.74 -29.32
CA ASN A 88 21.42 16.28 -29.27
C ASN A 88 22.22 15.78 -28.05
N SER A 89 22.90 16.64 -27.30
CA SER A 89 23.69 16.22 -26.13
C SER A 89 22.85 15.81 -24.92
N PHE A 90 21.58 16.24 -24.84
CA PHE A 90 20.71 15.96 -23.69
C PHE A 90 19.81 14.74 -23.89
N ASP A 91 19.47 14.41 -25.14
CA ASP A 91 18.73 13.16 -25.45
C ASP A 91 19.55 11.92 -25.04
N ASP A 92 20.89 11.99 -25.10
CA ASP A 92 21.80 10.93 -24.62
C ASP A 92 21.83 10.77 -23.08
N LEU A 93 21.28 11.71 -22.31
CA LEU A 93 21.23 11.67 -20.84
C LEU A 93 19.88 11.21 -20.27
N LEU A 94 18.87 11.01 -21.13
CA LEU A 94 17.55 10.55 -20.70
C LEU A 94 17.53 9.01 -20.64
N PRO A 95 17.06 8.41 -19.54
CA PRO A 95 16.82 6.97 -19.50
C PRO A 95 15.83 6.58 -20.60
N GLU A 96 16.10 5.46 -21.29
CA GLU A 96 15.17 4.96 -22.31
C GLU A 96 13.80 4.67 -21.66
N ILE A 97 12.77 5.28 -22.25
CA ILE A 97 11.39 5.06 -21.86
C ILE A 97 10.91 3.77 -22.53
N GLU A 98 10.81 2.69 -21.77
CA GLU A 98 10.38 1.39 -22.29
C GLU A 98 8.88 1.13 -22.06
N GLN A 99 8.22 0.55 -23.07
CA GLN A 99 6.90 -0.08 -22.92
C GLN A 99 7.11 -1.56 -22.60
N PHE A 100 6.89 -1.97 -21.34
CA PHE A 100 7.07 -3.37 -20.95
C PHE A 100 6.02 -4.29 -21.59
N GLY A 101 6.49 -5.27 -22.36
CA GLY A 101 5.79 -6.52 -22.62
C GLY A 101 5.98 -7.51 -21.47
N ASP A 102 4.98 -8.38 -21.25
CA ASP A 102 4.94 -9.35 -20.13
C ASP A 102 6.17 -10.27 -20.13
N VAL A 103 7.11 -10.04 -19.21
CA VAL A 103 8.26 -10.92 -19.00
C VAL A 103 7.81 -12.12 -18.17
N GLY A 104 7.37 -13.17 -18.86
CA GLY A 104 7.33 -14.51 -18.31
C GLY A 104 8.58 -15.28 -18.72
N GLN A 105 9.43 -15.69 -17.76
CA GLN A 105 10.21 -16.93 -17.85
C GLN A 105 10.45 -17.55 -16.46
N ASN A 106 10.50 -18.87 -16.48
CA ASN A 106 10.38 -19.80 -15.36
C ASN A 106 11.68 -19.94 -14.55
N GLN A 107 11.64 -19.51 -13.29
CA GLN A 107 12.47 -20.01 -12.19
C GLN A 107 11.55 -20.31 -10.99
N PRO A 108 11.88 -21.28 -10.11
CA PRO A 108 10.93 -21.76 -9.12
C PRO A 108 10.52 -20.61 -8.19
N ALA A 109 9.22 -20.33 -8.15
CA ALA A 109 8.59 -19.30 -7.33
C ALA A 109 8.89 -19.43 -5.81
N ASP A 110 9.55 -20.52 -5.40
CA ASP A 110 9.84 -20.85 -4.01
C ASP A 110 11.24 -20.42 -3.52
N ALA A 111 12.21 -20.06 -4.39
CA ALA A 111 13.59 -19.82 -3.95
C ALA A 111 13.75 -18.60 -3.00
N LEU A 112 13.13 -17.46 -3.32
CA LEU A 112 13.14 -16.28 -2.44
C LEU A 112 12.41 -16.57 -1.14
N LYS A 113 11.28 -17.28 -1.22
CA LYS A 113 10.47 -17.68 -0.07
C LYS A 113 11.27 -18.55 0.90
N ASP A 114 11.97 -19.57 0.41
CA ASP A 114 12.78 -20.46 1.26
C ASP A 114 13.91 -19.70 1.97
N LEU A 115 14.54 -18.77 1.25
CA LEU A 115 15.58 -17.90 1.78
C LEU A 115 15.03 -16.91 2.83
N LEU A 116 13.84 -16.35 2.63
CA LEU A 116 13.15 -15.54 3.65
C LEU A 116 12.76 -16.36 4.89
N ILE A 117 12.31 -17.61 4.71
CA ILE A 117 12.00 -18.54 5.82
C ILE A 117 13.26 -18.84 6.63
N GLN A 118 14.35 -19.20 5.97
CA GLN A 118 15.62 -19.47 6.63
C GLN A 118 16.10 -18.24 7.41
N HIS A 119 16.01 -17.06 6.79
CA HIS A 119 16.43 -15.80 7.41
C HIS A 119 15.56 -15.43 8.61
N ARG A 120 14.24 -15.59 8.51
CA ARG A 120 13.31 -15.42 9.64
C ARG A 120 13.71 -16.33 10.81
N ASP A 121 13.97 -17.60 10.55
CA ASP A 121 14.30 -18.57 11.60
C ASP A 121 15.63 -18.27 12.32
N LEU A 122 16.50 -17.47 11.70
CA LEU A 122 17.75 -16.98 12.28
C LEU A 122 17.62 -15.64 13.02
N THR A 123 16.69 -14.78 12.60
CA THR A 123 16.59 -13.39 13.07
C THR A 123 15.43 -13.12 14.02
N ILE A 124 14.35 -13.91 13.92
CA ILE A 124 13.15 -13.78 14.74
C ILE A 124 13.15 -14.85 15.82
N ASN A 125 13.11 -14.42 17.08
CA ASN A 125 12.94 -15.26 18.24
C ASN A 125 11.65 -16.07 18.13
N LYS A 126 11.74 -17.35 18.46
CA LYS A 126 10.57 -18.23 18.51
C LYS A 126 9.67 -17.83 19.65
N ILE A 127 8.37 -18.11 19.52
CA ILE A 127 7.37 -17.93 20.59
C ILE A 127 7.83 -18.58 21.90
N SER A 128 8.55 -19.72 21.82
CA SER A 128 9.09 -20.44 22.98
C SER A 128 10.11 -19.64 23.82
N SER A 129 10.68 -18.56 23.28
CA SER A 129 11.61 -17.69 24.03
C SER A 129 10.91 -16.86 25.09
N GLY A 130 9.58 -16.73 25.07
CA GLY A 130 8.79 -16.01 26.06
C GLY A 130 8.60 -14.52 25.76
N ASP A 131 9.59 -13.88 25.13
CA ASP A 131 9.49 -12.48 24.70
C ASP A 131 8.71 -12.36 23.38
N LEU A 132 7.70 -11.50 23.37
CA LEU A 132 6.79 -11.28 22.24
C LEU A 132 6.71 -9.80 21.91
N LEU A 133 6.65 -9.48 20.62
CA LEU A 133 6.24 -8.16 20.17
C LEU A 133 4.71 -8.10 20.18
N GLN A 134 4.13 -7.60 21.28
CA GLN A 134 2.69 -7.46 21.40
C GLN A 134 2.19 -6.22 20.68
N MET A 135 1.25 -6.40 19.75
CA MET A 135 0.51 -5.30 19.13
C MET A 135 -0.96 -5.38 19.51
N GLU A 136 -1.33 -4.65 20.55
CA GLU A 136 -2.73 -4.42 20.90
C GLU A 136 -3.26 -3.22 20.12
N VAL A 137 -4.11 -3.45 19.12
CA VAL A 137 -4.58 -2.40 18.20
C VAL A 137 -6.09 -2.33 18.12
N ARG A 138 -6.63 -1.16 17.81
CA ARG A 138 -8.06 -1.02 17.48
C ARG A 138 -8.26 -1.38 16.02
N ARG A 139 -9.24 -2.24 15.73
CA ARG A 139 -9.56 -2.69 14.36
C ARG A 139 -9.80 -1.53 13.37
N GLY A 140 -10.40 -0.43 13.84
CA GLY A 140 -10.62 0.77 13.01
C GLY A 140 -9.41 1.72 12.88
N ASN A 141 -8.32 1.48 13.60
CA ASN A 141 -7.14 2.36 13.67
C ASN A 141 -5.82 1.56 13.55
N VAL A 142 -5.84 0.42 12.86
CA VAL A 142 -4.71 -0.53 12.78
C VAL A 142 -3.41 0.17 12.38
N LEU A 143 -3.45 0.99 11.32
CA LEU A 143 -2.27 1.70 10.82
C LEU A 143 -1.65 2.65 11.86
N SER A 144 -2.44 3.53 12.46
CA SER A 144 -1.92 4.53 13.41
C SER A 144 -1.43 3.88 14.70
N ASP A 145 -2.13 2.85 15.18
CA ASP A 145 -1.78 2.15 16.40
C ASP A 145 -0.49 1.34 16.19
N ALA A 146 -0.35 0.64 15.06
CA ALA A 146 0.87 -0.11 14.72
C ALA A 146 2.12 0.80 14.62
N ILE A 147 2.01 1.94 13.93
CA ILE A 147 3.10 2.92 13.86
C ILE A 147 3.47 3.42 15.26
N THR A 148 2.47 3.71 16.10
CA THR A 148 2.71 4.20 17.46
C THR A 148 3.42 3.15 18.31
N ILE A 149 3.02 1.89 18.24
CA ILE A 149 3.63 0.80 19.01
C ILE A 149 5.08 0.57 18.59
N ILE A 150 5.34 0.45 17.28
CA ILE A 150 6.70 0.21 16.79
C ILE A 150 7.70 1.29 17.21
N ARG A 151 7.25 2.54 17.32
CA ARG A 151 8.08 3.66 17.80
C ARG A 151 8.65 3.46 19.21
N PHE A 152 7.99 2.66 20.03
CA PHE A 152 8.41 2.38 21.41
C PHE A 152 8.94 0.95 21.59
N SER A 153 8.93 0.13 20.54
CA SER A 153 9.25 -1.31 20.59
C SER A 153 10.42 -1.69 19.68
N GLU A 154 11.35 -0.77 19.41
CA GLU A 154 12.52 -1.04 18.55
C GLU A 154 13.36 -2.21 19.07
N HIS A 155 13.47 -2.38 20.39
CA HIS A 155 14.17 -3.49 21.00
C HIS A 155 13.44 -4.83 20.84
N ASP A 156 12.14 -4.83 20.61
CA ASP A 156 11.32 -6.05 20.53
C ASP A 156 11.11 -6.53 19.08
N LEU A 157 11.67 -5.84 18.08
CA LEU A 157 11.48 -6.18 16.66
C LEU A 157 11.96 -7.59 16.29
N HIS A 158 12.91 -8.13 17.07
CA HIS A 158 13.41 -9.49 16.91
C HIS A 158 12.49 -10.55 17.52
N ASN A 159 11.41 -10.15 18.20
CA ASN A 159 10.47 -11.07 18.80
C ASN A 159 9.36 -11.48 17.83
N HIS A 160 8.74 -12.63 18.12
CA HIS A 160 7.57 -13.06 17.40
C HIS A 160 6.41 -12.09 17.66
N LEU A 161 5.78 -11.62 16.57
CA LEU A 161 4.65 -10.72 16.57
C LEU A 161 3.42 -11.45 17.13
N CYS A 162 2.71 -10.81 18.04
CA CYS A 162 1.45 -11.29 18.59
C CYS A 162 0.40 -10.19 18.49
N ILE A 163 -0.65 -10.43 17.71
CA ILE A 163 -1.73 -9.46 17.48
C ILE A 163 -2.87 -9.68 18.45
N LYS A 164 -3.40 -8.58 19.00
CA LYS A 164 -4.66 -8.59 19.73
C LYS A 164 -5.50 -7.38 19.33
N PHE A 165 -6.72 -7.63 18.87
CA PHE A 165 -7.67 -6.54 18.63
C PHE A 165 -8.34 -6.15 19.95
N ILE A 166 -8.24 -4.87 20.31
CA ILE A 166 -8.75 -4.37 21.59
C ILE A 166 -10.27 -4.55 21.64
N GLY A 167 -10.76 -5.23 22.68
CA GLY A 167 -12.18 -5.52 22.89
C GLY A 167 -12.69 -6.75 22.15
N GLU A 168 -11.83 -7.53 21.50
CA GLU A 168 -12.17 -8.77 20.82
C GLU A 168 -11.54 -9.97 21.51
N ASP A 169 -12.30 -11.07 21.60
CA ASP A 169 -11.78 -12.36 22.07
C ASP A 169 -10.99 -13.03 20.95
N GLY A 170 -9.71 -13.30 21.18
CA GLY A 170 -8.87 -13.98 20.19
C GLY A 170 -7.49 -14.30 20.74
N VAL A 171 -6.96 -15.46 20.34
CA VAL A 171 -5.57 -15.84 20.57
C VAL A 171 -4.88 -15.92 19.23
N ASP A 172 -3.81 -15.15 19.06
CA ASP A 172 -3.08 -15.14 17.81
C ASP A 172 -2.21 -16.39 17.66
N ILE A 173 -2.72 -17.33 16.86
CA ILE A 173 -1.97 -18.48 16.34
C ILE A 173 -1.65 -18.31 14.84
N GLY A 174 -1.66 -17.05 14.35
CA GLY A 174 -1.36 -16.66 12.97
C GLY A 174 -2.53 -16.12 12.16
N GLY A 175 -3.78 -16.46 12.52
CA GLY A 175 -4.96 -15.91 11.84
C GLY A 175 -5.12 -14.41 12.05
N LEU A 176 -4.94 -13.95 13.29
CA LEU A 176 -5.02 -12.52 13.62
C LEU A 176 -3.89 -11.72 12.99
N ARG A 177 -2.68 -12.27 12.88
CA ARG A 177 -1.58 -11.65 12.11
C ARG A 177 -1.94 -11.40 10.65
N ARG A 178 -2.48 -12.40 9.95
CA ARG A 178 -2.86 -12.26 8.54
C ARG A 178 -3.97 -11.22 8.35
N GLU A 179 -4.93 -11.22 9.25
CA GLU A 179 -6.01 -10.24 9.26
C GLU A 179 -5.49 -8.82 9.54
N PHE A 180 -4.60 -8.67 10.51
CA PHE A 180 -3.91 -7.41 10.81
C PHE A 180 -3.18 -6.87 9.59
N TRP A 181 -2.38 -7.67 8.91
CA TRP A 181 -1.66 -7.22 7.72
C TRP A 181 -2.60 -6.83 6.58
N SER A 182 -3.72 -7.52 6.43
CA SER A 182 -4.74 -7.17 5.44
C SER A 182 -5.39 -5.81 5.72
N LEU A 183 -5.75 -5.56 6.99
CA LEU A 183 -6.28 -4.26 7.43
C LEU A 183 -5.22 -3.15 7.30
N PHE A 184 -3.98 -3.45 7.70
CA PHE A 184 -2.85 -2.52 7.61
C PHE A 184 -2.63 -2.07 6.16
N LEU A 185 -2.56 -3.02 5.21
CA LEU A 185 -2.42 -2.73 3.79
C LEU A 185 -3.55 -1.86 3.24
N HIS A 186 -4.79 -2.21 3.57
CA HIS A 186 -5.95 -1.43 3.14
C HIS A 186 -5.89 0.01 3.70
N ASN A 187 -5.56 0.16 4.98
CA ASN A 187 -5.46 1.48 5.61
C ASN A 187 -4.31 2.31 5.04
N ILE A 188 -3.13 1.73 4.79
CA ILE A 188 -2.01 2.52 4.23
C ILE A 188 -2.29 2.94 2.78
N SER A 189 -2.89 2.08 1.95
CA SER A 189 -3.22 2.41 0.56
C SER A 189 -4.22 3.57 0.41
N SER A 190 -4.99 3.86 1.47
CA SER A 190 -5.99 4.94 1.51
C SER A 190 -5.62 6.07 2.49
N SER A 191 -4.39 6.06 3.00
CA SER A 191 -3.90 7.02 3.99
C SER A 191 -3.31 8.28 3.36
N CYS A 192 -3.07 9.30 4.19
CA CYS A 192 -2.32 10.50 3.80
C CYS A 192 -0.81 10.27 3.61
N TYR A 193 -0.30 9.05 3.79
CA TYR A 193 1.12 8.74 3.58
C TYR A 193 1.46 8.47 2.12
N VAL A 194 0.46 8.16 1.29
CA VAL A 194 0.63 7.77 -0.10
C VAL A 194 -0.23 8.63 -1.03
N THR A 195 0.17 8.71 -2.28
CA THR A 195 -0.56 9.39 -3.36
C THR A 195 -0.48 8.57 -4.64
N GLY A 196 -1.29 8.95 -5.64
CA GLY A 196 -1.44 8.20 -6.87
C GLY A 196 -2.56 7.17 -6.82
N LYS A 197 -2.72 6.44 -7.92
CA LYS A 197 -3.80 5.47 -8.08
C LYS A 197 -3.55 4.19 -7.30
N PRO A 198 -4.61 3.47 -6.87
CA PRO A 198 -4.46 2.12 -6.35
C PRO A 198 -3.62 1.24 -7.29
N GLY A 199 -2.56 0.64 -6.75
CA GLY A 199 -1.62 -0.20 -7.50
C GLY A 199 -0.53 0.56 -8.29
N ARG A 200 -0.52 1.89 -8.24
CA ARG A 200 0.51 2.78 -8.82
C ARG A 200 0.78 3.96 -7.90
N GLN A 201 0.99 3.67 -6.61
CA GLN A 201 1.17 4.70 -5.61
C GLN A 201 2.65 5.06 -5.43
N THR A 202 2.89 6.24 -4.84
CA THR A 202 4.17 6.64 -4.26
C THR A 202 3.91 7.25 -2.88
N PHE A 203 4.95 7.57 -2.12
CA PHE A 203 4.78 8.32 -0.88
C PHE A 203 4.41 9.77 -1.15
N GLN A 204 3.51 10.30 -0.33
CA GLN A 204 3.19 11.72 -0.34
C GLN A 204 4.24 12.46 0.48
N GLN A 205 4.82 13.53 -0.08
CA GLN A 205 5.71 14.42 0.66
C GLN A 205 4.98 14.95 1.90
N ASN A 206 5.55 14.68 3.08
CA ASN A 206 4.91 15.02 4.34
C ASN A 206 5.95 15.38 5.40
N PHE A 207 6.18 16.68 5.54
CA PHE A 207 7.18 17.22 6.47
C PHE A 207 6.96 16.76 7.91
N VAL A 208 5.70 16.75 8.38
CA VAL A 208 5.37 16.41 9.77
C VAL A 208 5.69 14.95 10.06
N GLU A 209 5.26 14.06 9.15
CA GLU A 209 5.45 12.61 9.31
C GLU A 209 6.91 12.20 9.07
N LYS A 210 7.60 12.86 8.15
CA LYS A 210 9.06 12.72 8.00
C LYS A 210 9.82 13.11 9.27
N LYS A 211 9.44 14.21 9.93
CA LYS A 211 10.07 14.62 11.20
C LYS A 211 9.79 13.63 12.33
N LYS A 212 8.65 12.94 12.30
CA LYS A 212 8.30 11.86 13.23
C LYS A 212 8.99 10.53 12.91
N LYS A 213 9.76 10.44 11.81
CA LYS A 213 10.31 9.19 11.26
C LYS A 213 9.24 8.16 10.91
N THR A 214 8.03 8.60 10.55
CA THR A 214 6.91 7.68 10.27
C THR A 214 7.23 6.72 9.14
N PHE A 215 7.88 7.19 8.06
CA PHE A 215 8.25 6.34 6.92
C PHE A 215 9.31 5.29 7.30
N PHE A 216 10.23 5.61 8.20
CA PHE A 216 11.16 4.64 8.77
C PHE A 216 10.41 3.54 9.54
N HIS A 217 9.49 3.89 10.43
CA HIS A 217 8.70 2.89 11.15
C HIS A 217 7.77 2.09 10.24
N LEU A 218 7.26 2.69 9.16
CA LEU A 218 6.56 1.95 8.09
C LEU A 218 7.50 0.92 7.45
N GLY A 219 8.74 1.28 7.15
CA GLY A 219 9.77 0.34 6.67
C GLY A 219 9.95 -0.84 7.62
N GLN A 220 10.08 -0.58 8.92
CA GLN A 220 10.22 -1.63 9.95
C GLN A 220 8.98 -2.56 9.97
N LEU A 221 7.78 -1.99 9.91
CA LEU A 221 6.52 -2.73 9.85
C LEU A 221 6.45 -3.61 8.59
N ILE A 222 6.90 -3.12 7.44
CA ILE A 222 6.91 -3.90 6.21
C ILE A 222 7.97 -5.01 6.24
N ALA A 223 9.13 -4.79 6.87
CA ALA A 223 10.10 -5.85 7.13
C ALA A 223 9.49 -6.97 7.99
N LEU A 224 8.76 -6.61 9.05
CA LEU A 224 8.01 -7.57 9.87
C LEU A 224 6.90 -8.26 9.09
N SER A 225 6.17 -7.55 8.22
CA SER A 225 5.17 -8.12 7.33
C SER A 225 5.78 -9.23 6.48
N ILE A 226 6.91 -8.96 5.81
CA ILE A 226 7.61 -9.95 4.97
C ILE A 226 8.03 -11.19 5.77
N LEU A 227 8.56 -11.01 6.99
CA LEU A 227 9.06 -12.11 7.80
C LEU A 227 7.98 -12.86 8.60
N GLN A 228 6.85 -12.21 8.92
CA GLN A 228 5.88 -12.70 9.91
C GLN A 228 4.44 -12.74 9.38
N ASP A 229 4.20 -13.62 8.40
CA ASP A 229 2.89 -13.96 7.83
C ASP A 229 2.15 -12.81 7.11
N GLY A 230 2.86 -11.75 6.71
CA GLY A 230 2.35 -10.67 5.89
C GLY A 230 2.86 -10.71 4.43
N PRO A 231 2.24 -9.94 3.52
CA PRO A 231 2.57 -9.95 2.09
C PRO A 231 3.60 -8.88 1.65
N GLY A 232 4.13 -8.05 2.56
CA GLY A 232 4.89 -6.86 2.20
C GLY A 232 4.01 -5.62 2.03
N LEU A 233 4.27 -4.80 1.01
CA LEU A 233 3.52 -3.57 0.68
C LEU A 233 3.31 -3.40 -0.85
N PRO A 234 2.52 -4.28 -1.50
CA PRO A 234 2.36 -4.32 -2.96
C PRO A 234 1.40 -3.24 -3.48
N ILE A 235 1.78 -1.97 -3.39
CA ILE A 235 0.95 -0.81 -3.79
C ILE A 235 1.66 0.17 -4.72
N PHE A 236 2.98 0.07 -4.84
CA PHE A 236 3.80 1.10 -5.47
C PHE A 236 3.83 0.97 -6.99
N SER A 237 4.10 2.09 -7.67
CA SER A 237 4.47 2.09 -9.09
C SER A 237 5.78 1.34 -9.33
N ASP A 238 6.07 1.02 -10.59
CA ASP A 238 7.25 0.21 -10.91
C ASP A 238 8.53 0.99 -10.68
N ILE A 239 8.58 2.27 -11.04
CA ILE A 239 9.74 3.12 -10.75
C ILE A 239 10.04 3.23 -9.24
N VAL A 240 9.00 3.34 -8.41
CA VAL A 240 9.14 3.37 -6.94
C VAL A 240 9.60 2.02 -6.42
N THR A 241 9.07 0.93 -6.97
CA THR A 241 9.49 -0.43 -6.63
C THR A 241 10.96 -0.66 -6.96
N ASP A 242 11.41 -0.23 -8.14
CA ASP A 242 12.83 -0.29 -8.54
C ASP A 242 13.70 0.54 -7.62
N TYR A 243 13.27 1.75 -7.27
CA TYR A 243 14.01 2.61 -6.35
C TYR A 243 14.15 1.98 -4.95
N ILE A 244 13.08 1.39 -4.40
CA ILE A 244 13.11 0.69 -3.10
C ILE A 244 14.12 -0.47 -3.15
N ILE A 245 14.04 -1.30 -4.18
CA ILE A 245 14.87 -2.52 -4.26
C ILE A 245 16.31 -2.18 -4.62
N ASN A 246 16.58 -1.30 -5.57
CA ASN A 246 17.93 -1.09 -6.10
C ASN A 246 18.63 0.12 -5.45
N GLY A 247 17.87 1.07 -4.88
CA GLY A 247 18.37 2.37 -4.43
C GLY A 247 18.53 3.39 -5.55
N GLU A 248 18.27 2.99 -6.80
CA GLU A 248 18.32 3.80 -8.00
C GLU A 248 17.19 3.42 -8.96
N THR A 249 16.85 4.36 -9.86
CA THR A 249 15.83 4.14 -10.88
C THR A 249 16.45 3.43 -12.08
N VAL A 250 15.95 2.26 -12.43
CA VAL A 250 16.52 1.46 -13.53
C VAL A 250 15.75 1.68 -14.84
N VAL A 251 14.43 1.86 -14.79
CA VAL A 251 13.61 2.04 -16.00
C VAL A 251 12.49 3.05 -15.77
N LEU A 252 12.28 3.95 -16.73
CA LEU A 252 11.16 4.90 -16.75
C LEU A 252 10.01 4.29 -17.55
N ASN A 253 8.82 4.17 -16.95
CA ASN A 253 7.64 3.64 -17.62
C ASN A 253 6.60 4.75 -17.83
N LEU A 254 6.11 4.92 -19.06
CA LEU A 254 5.04 5.88 -19.39
C LEU A 254 3.73 5.63 -18.64
N ASP A 255 3.54 4.42 -18.13
CA ASP A 255 2.40 4.08 -17.28
C ASP A 255 2.43 4.73 -15.90
N ASP A 256 3.59 5.25 -15.47
CA ASP A 256 3.74 5.92 -14.18
C ASP A 256 3.38 7.42 -14.27
N LEU A 257 2.97 7.90 -15.44
CA LEU A 257 2.43 9.25 -15.60
C LEU A 257 1.07 9.39 -14.91
N PRO A 258 0.79 10.56 -14.30
CA PRO A 258 -0.54 10.92 -13.84
C PRO A 258 -1.61 10.78 -14.93
N ASP A 259 -2.83 10.49 -14.47
CA ASP A 259 -3.99 10.33 -15.35
C ASP A 259 -4.37 11.60 -16.09
N GLY A 260 -4.74 11.46 -17.36
CA GLY A 260 -5.08 12.58 -18.25
C GLY A 260 -3.88 13.40 -18.71
N LEU A 261 -2.75 13.33 -17.99
CA LEU A 261 -1.50 13.96 -18.40
C LEU A 261 -0.87 13.19 -19.57
N ARG A 262 -0.89 11.86 -19.53
CA ARG A 262 -0.38 11.02 -20.64
C ARG A 262 -0.99 11.40 -21.99
N ASP A 263 -2.32 11.47 -22.07
CA ASP A 263 -3.03 11.83 -23.30
C ASP A 263 -2.66 13.24 -23.78
N THR A 264 -2.50 14.18 -22.84
CA THR A 264 -2.07 15.55 -23.14
C THR A 264 -0.65 15.57 -23.70
N LEU A 265 0.27 14.83 -23.08
CA LEU A 265 1.66 14.75 -23.51
C LEU A 265 1.83 13.98 -24.82
N ASP A 266 1.02 12.94 -25.07
CA ASP A 266 1.01 12.21 -26.35
C ASP A 266 0.48 13.10 -27.47
N LYS A 267 -0.65 13.81 -27.27
CA LYS A 267 -1.15 14.82 -28.21
C LYS A 267 -0.13 15.93 -28.48
N MET A 268 0.59 16.36 -27.44
CA MET A 268 1.64 17.37 -27.57
C MET A 268 2.80 16.87 -28.44
N GLN A 269 3.21 15.62 -28.26
CA GLN A 269 4.24 14.96 -29.07
C GLN A 269 3.81 14.85 -30.54
N ASP A 270 2.56 14.48 -30.77
CA ASP A 270 2.00 14.18 -32.09
C ASP A 270 1.41 15.41 -32.81
N SER A 271 1.49 16.59 -32.18
CA SER A 271 0.95 17.83 -32.73
C SER A 271 1.56 18.22 -34.07
N ALA A 272 0.78 18.90 -34.92
CA ALA A 272 1.20 19.23 -36.28
C ALA A 272 2.27 20.32 -36.32
N SER A 273 2.37 21.15 -35.28
CA SER A 273 3.32 22.27 -35.20
C SER A 273 3.77 22.56 -33.77
N ASP A 274 4.92 23.22 -33.63
CA ASP A 274 5.41 23.67 -32.32
C ASP A 274 4.51 24.73 -31.67
N SER A 275 3.70 25.45 -32.46
CA SER A 275 2.71 26.39 -31.92
C SER A 275 1.59 25.66 -31.19
N GLU A 276 1.08 24.59 -31.78
CA GLU A 276 0.03 23.75 -31.19
C GLU A 276 0.55 23.03 -29.92
N ALA A 277 1.80 22.54 -29.97
CA ALA A 277 2.48 21.99 -28.80
C ALA A 277 2.60 23.02 -27.66
N ARG A 278 2.98 24.26 -27.98
CA ARG A 278 3.07 25.37 -27.02
C ARG A 278 1.73 25.71 -26.39
N ASP A 279 0.66 25.75 -27.18
CA ASP A 279 -0.68 26.01 -26.65
C ASP A 279 -1.10 24.94 -25.63
N MET A 280 -0.82 23.66 -25.89
CA MET A 280 -1.04 22.60 -24.92
C MET A 280 -0.11 22.72 -23.70
N TYR A 281 1.17 23.02 -23.90
CA TYR A 281 2.14 23.18 -22.81
C TYR A 281 1.73 24.30 -21.84
N SER A 282 1.11 25.37 -22.34
CA SER A 282 0.58 26.46 -21.50
C SER A 282 -0.40 25.97 -20.43
N SER A 283 -1.16 24.90 -20.71
CA SER A 283 -2.14 24.32 -19.76
C SER A 283 -1.49 23.47 -18.66
N VAL A 284 -0.23 23.09 -18.84
CA VAL A 284 0.54 22.25 -17.90
C VAL A 284 1.80 22.96 -17.38
N LEU A 285 1.96 24.25 -17.65
CA LEU A 285 3.17 25.01 -17.32
C LEU A 285 3.47 25.01 -15.82
N ASP A 286 2.45 25.24 -14.99
CA ASP A 286 2.61 25.28 -13.53
C ASP A 286 3.05 23.92 -12.99
N ILE A 287 2.39 22.84 -13.41
CA ILE A 287 2.73 21.48 -12.98
C ILE A 287 4.06 20.99 -13.56
N ALA A 288 4.47 21.49 -14.73
CA ALA A 288 5.79 21.22 -15.30
C ALA A 288 6.88 21.90 -14.46
N ALA A 289 6.66 23.14 -14.04
CA ALA A 289 7.57 23.84 -13.14
C ALA A 289 7.69 23.14 -11.77
N ASP A 290 6.58 22.62 -11.24
CA ASP A 290 6.56 21.87 -9.97
C ASP A 290 7.43 20.60 -10.01
N VAL A 291 7.55 19.95 -11.19
CA VAL A 291 8.44 18.79 -11.39
C VAL A 291 9.86 19.19 -11.82
N GLY A 292 10.20 20.48 -11.77
CA GLY A 292 11.52 20.99 -12.11
C GLY A 292 11.79 21.14 -13.61
N PHE A 293 10.78 21.01 -14.46
CA PHE A 293 10.90 21.24 -15.89
C PHE A 293 10.74 22.73 -16.21
N ILE A 294 11.86 23.45 -16.33
CA ILE A 294 11.89 24.91 -16.53
C ILE A 294 12.25 25.26 -17.97
N VAL A 295 11.28 25.16 -18.87
CA VAL A 295 11.40 25.66 -20.25
C VAL A 295 10.40 26.81 -20.46
N PRO A 296 10.86 28.02 -20.84
CA PRO A 296 9.96 29.13 -21.13
C PRO A 296 8.95 28.78 -22.22
N LEU A 297 7.69 29.18 -22.03
CA LEU A 297 6.61 28.91 -23.00
C LEU A 297 6.98 29.34 -24.43
N THR A 298 7.71 30.44 -24.58
CA THR A 298 8.16 30.97 -25.88
C THR A 298 9.19 30.08 -26.58
N SER A 299 9.98 29.32 -25.81
CA SER A 299 11.07 28.47 -26.29
C SER A 299 10.66 26.99 -26.40
N PHE A 300 9.47 26.64 -25.92
CA PHE A 300 8.98 25.27 -25.95
C PHE A 300 8.70 24.80 -27.38
N THR A 301 9.03 23.55 -27.66
CA THR A 301 8.89 22.89 -28.97
C THR A 301 8.54 21.42 -28.77
N ARG A 302 8.10 20.71 -29.82
CA ARG A 302 7.76 19.28 -29.72
C ARG A 302 8.93 18.38 -29.27
N CYS A 303 10.17 18.81 -29.52
CA CYS A 303 11.37 18.09 -29.08
C CYS A 303 11.47 17.98 -27.55
N HIS A 304 10.92 18.96 -26.83
CA HIS A 304 10.95 19.01 -25.36
C HIS A 304 9.96 18.06 -24.68
N VAL A 305 8.99 17.49 -25.41
CA VAL A 305 7.93 16.67 -24.82
C VAL A 305 8.48 15.39 -24.18
N LYS A 306 9.54 14.79 -24.74
CA LYS A 306 10.23 13.64 -24.14
C LYS A 306 10.86 13.99 -22.80
N GLN A 307 11.54 15.14 -22.72
CA GLN A 307 12.15 15.64 -21.47
C GLN A 307 11.08 15.94 -20.42
N LEU A 308 9.95 16.53 -20.84
CA LEU A 308 8.81 16.78 -19.97
C LEU A 308 8.21 15.47 -19.41
N LYS A 309 8.04 14.45 -20.26
CA LYS A 309 7.61 13.10 -19.82
C LYS A 309 8.58 12.51 -18.80
N ALA A 310 9.88 12.57 -19.07
CA ALA A 310 10.91 12.07 -18.16
C ALA A 310 10.87 12.81 -16.81
N ALA A 311 10.75 14.14 -16.81
CA ALA A 311 10.66 14.94 -15.59
C ALA A 311 9.45 14.54 -14.72
N PHE A 312 8.27 14.34 -15.33
CA PHE A 312 7.10 13.85 -14.59
C PHE A 312 7.31 12.46 -13.98
N ILE A 313 7.93 11.54 -14.72
CA ILE A 313 8.18 10.19 -14.21
C ILE A 313 9.22 10.25 -13.07
N GLU A 314 10.32 11.00 -13.24
CA GLU A 314 11.35 11.18 -12.22
C GLU A 314 10.79 11.85 -10.95
N SER A 315 9.82 12.76 -11.10
CA SER A 315 9.16 13.43 -9.98
C SER A 315 8.48 12.47 -9.00
N GLN A 316 8.08 11.27 -9.44
CA GLN A 316 7.52 10.22 -8.57
C GLN A 316 8.51 9.77 -7.48
N ILE A 317 9.81 9.93 -7.73
CA ILE A 317 10.89 9.65 -6.79
C ILE A 317 11.40 10.94 -6.17
N SER A 318 11.77 11.92 -6.99
CA SER A 318 12.48 13.11 -6.49
C SER A 318 11.66 13.94 -5.49
N SER A 319 10.33 14.01 -5.67
CA SER A 319 9.42 14.75 -4.78
C SER A 319 9.28 14.13 -3.38
N CYS A 320 9.50 12.82 -3.25
CA CYS A 320 9.34 12.06 -2.01
C CYS A 320 10.60 11.27 -1.63
N LYS A 321 11.75 11.68 -2.15
CA LYS A 321 13.02 10.94 -2.00
C LYS A 321 13.41 10.75 -0.54
N ASP A 322 13.17 11.74 0.31
CA ASP A 322 13.47 11.64 1.74
C ASP A 322 12.56 10.61 2.44
N GLU A 323 11.28 10.62 2.11
CA GLU A 323 10.28 9.67 2.61
C GLU A 323 10.62 8.24 2.18
N LEU A 324 10.96 8.05 0.90
CA LEU A 324 11.44 6.78 0.35
C LEU A 324 12.72 6.31 1.05
N ASN A 325 13.70 7.20 1.26
CA ASN A 325 14.95 6.84 1.91
C ASN A 325 14.75 6.46 3.38
N GLN A 326 13.88 7.17 4.12
CA GLN A 326 13.51 6.75 5.47
C GLN A 326 12.86 5.36 5.47
N PHE A 327 11.93 5.11 4.54
CA PHE A 327 11.30 3.80 4.39
C PHE A 327 12.31 2.70 4.07
N ILE A 328 13.23 2.93 3.13
CA ILE A 328 14.32 2.03 2.75
C ILE A 328 15.21 1.71 3.95
N GLU A 329 15.58 2.71 4.74
CA GLU A 329 16.36 2.54 5.97
C GLU A 329 15.62 1.64 6.98
N GLY A 330 14.33 1.87 7.18
CA GLY A 330 13.50 1.05 8.07
C GLY A 330 13.28 -0.37 7.54
N LEU A 331 13.13 -0.52 6.22
CA LEU A 331 12.91 -1.81 5.55
C LEU A 331 14.11 -2.75 5.67
N ASP A 332 15.32 -2.21 5.80
CA ASP A 332 16.52 -3.03 6.08
C ASP A 332 16.59 -3.50 7.55
N THR A 333 15.52 -3.34 8.34
CA THR A 333 15.34 -4.04 9.62
C THR A 333 15.52 -5.54 9.42
N HIS A 334 16.29 -6.16 10.31
CA HIS A 334 16.75 -7.55 10.18
C HIS A 334 17.51 -7.84 8.89
N ARG A 335 18.01 -6.84 8.16
CA ARG A 335 18.67 -7.00 6.85
C ARG A 335 17.75 -7.54 5.76
N VAL A 336 16.43 -7.34 5.87
CA VAL A 336 15.47 -7.83 4.88
C VAL A 336 15.76 -7.24 3.51
N LEU A 337 15.95 -5.93 3.38
CA LEU A 337 16.27 -5.31 2.09
C LEU A 337 17.61 -5.82 1.53
N SER A 338 18.64 -5.91 2.37
CA SER A 338 19.94 -6.49 1.99
C SER A 338 19.79 -7.90 1.41
N LEU A 339 18.89 -8.69 1.97
CA LEU A 339 18.57 -10.05 1.53
C LEU A 339 17.80 -10.05 0.21
N LEU A 340 16.81 -9.16 0.05
CA LEU A 340 16.07 -8.98 -1.19
C LEU A 340 16.99 -8.57 -2.35
N ARG A 341 18.03 -7.77 -2.09
CA ARG A 341 19.04 -7.36 -3.09
C ARG A 341 20.00 -8.47 -3.51
N GLN A 342 20.13 -9.53 -2.71
CA GLN A 342 21.03 -10.65 -2.99
C GLN A 342 20.33 -11.80 -3.74
N THR A 343 19.02 -11.72 -3.93
CA THR A 343 18.27 -12.79 -4.60
C THR A 343 18.50 -12.79 -6.11
N GLU A 344 18.63 -13.97 -6.70
CA GLU A 344 18.63 -14.13 -8.15
C GLU A 344 17.22 -13.94 -8.74
N ASN A 345 16.17 -14.02 -7.92
CA ASN A 345 14.77 -13.90 -8.33
C ASN A 345 14.20 -12.49 -8.07
N MET A 346 14.73 -11.50 -8.79
CA MET A 346 14.33 -10.10 -8.64
C MET A 346 12.85 -9.85 -8.92
N ALA A 347 12.22 -10.63 -9.79
CA ALA A 347 10.78 -10.55 -10.06
C ALA A 347 9.95 -10.81 -8.79
N SER A 348 10.34 -11.82 -7.99
CA SER A 348 9.64 -12.13 -6.73
C SER A 348 9.86 -11.04 -5.67
N ALA A 349 11.06 -10.44 -5.62
CA ALA A 349 11.33 -9.30 -4.74
C ALA A 349 10.48 -8.09 -5.13
N ARG A 350 10.36 -7.78 -6.43
CA ARG A 350 9.49 -6.72 -6.97
C ARG A 350 8.03 -6.94 -6.59
N CYS A 351 7.53 -8.18 -6.60
CA CYS A 351 6.14 -8.48 -6.23
C CYS A 351 5.78 -8.13 -4.78
N LEU A 352 6.76 -7.93 -3.88
CA LEU A 352 6.49 -7.50 -2.50
C LEU A 352 6.11 -6.02 -2.40
N PHE A 353 6.38 -5.22 -3.43
CA PHE A 353 6.18 -3.77 -3.43
C PHE A 353 5.36 -3.26 -4.63
N SER A 354 5.43 -3.94 -5.77
CA SER A 354 4.71 -3.55 -6.97
C SER A 354 3.20 -3.75 -6.83
N GLY A 355 2.46 -2.68 -7.06
CA GLY A 355 1.00 -2.71 -7.15
C GLY A 355 0.48 -3.35 -8.45
N ARG A 356 1.36 -3.70 -9.39
CA ARG A 356 1.03 -4.47 -10.61
C ARG A 356 1.15 -5.99 -10.43
N ALA A 357 1.28 -6.47 -9.20
CA ALA A 357 1.33 -7.90 -8.93
C ALA A 357 0.15 -8.63 -9.59
N LYS A 358 0.46 -9.72 -10.32
CA LYS A 358 -0.56 -10.50 -11.04
C LYS A 358 -1.62 -10.98 -10.04
N PRO A 359 -2.92 -10.76 -10.31
CA PRO A 359 -3.97 -11.23 -9.42
C PRO A 359 -3.87 -12.73 -9.15
N LEU A 360 -4.25 -13.15 -7.95
CA LEU A 360 -4.29 -14.57 -7.59
C LEU A 360 -5.14 -15.34 -8.59
N THR A 361 -4.53 -16.34 -9.24
CA THR A 361 -5.25 -17.19 -10.20
C THR A 361 -5.96 -18.34 -9.48
N VAL A 362 -7.01 -18.87 -10.10
CA VAL A 362 -7.70 -20.09 -9.61
C VAL A 362 -6.74 -21.28 -9.47
N SER A 363 -5.75 -21.40 -10.36
CA SER A 363 -4.76 -22.48 -10.30
C SER A 363 -3.89 -22.37 -9.06
N GLN A 364 -3.39 -21.15 -8.77
CA GLN A 364 -2.62 -20.88 -7.55
C GLN A 364 -3.46 -21.13 -6.30
N LEU A 365 -4.69 -20.60 -6.24
CA LEU A 365 -5.59 -20.84 -5.11
C LEU A 365 -5.86 -22.33 -4.89
N ARG A 366 -6.13 -23.08 -5.96
CA ARG A 366 -6.31 -24.55 -5.87
C ARG A 366 -5.05 -25.25 -5.35
N GLY A 367 -3.87 -24.78 -5.75
CA GLY A 367 -2.57 -25.29 -5.27
C GLY A 367 -2.37 -25.13 -3.77
N LEU A 368 -3.09 -24.21 -3.11
CA LEU A 368 -3.06 -24.03 -1.66
C LEU A 368 -3.95 -25.04 -0.92
N LEU A 369 -4.83 -25.79 -1.60
CA LEU A 369 -5.80 -26.68 -0.99
C LEU A 369 -5.29 -28.12 -0.92
N ARG A 370 -5.51 -28.77 0.22
CA ARG A 370 -5.25 -30.21 0.42
C ARG A 370 -6.54 -30.91 0.86
N PHE A 371 -7.15 -31.68 -0.04
CA PHE A 371 -8.36 -32.44 0.25
C PHE A 371 -8.04 -33.72 1.03
N SER A 372 -8.76 -33.94 2.12
CA SER A 372 -8.71 -35.14 2.94
C SER A 372 -10.05 -35.86 2.86
N PHE A 373 -10.05 -37.00 2.16
CA PHE A 373 -11.21 -37.86 2.00
C PHE A 373 -11.20 -38.98 3.04
N LYS A 374 -12.38 -39.36 3.51
CA LYS A 374 -12.56 -40.58 4.30
C LYS A 374 -12.51 -41.81 3.41
N ASP A 375 -12.14 -42.93 4.00
CA ASP A 375 -12.19 -44.22 3.33
C ASP A 375 -13.64 -44.78 3.27
N GLY A 376 -13.84 -45.71 2.33
CA GLY A 376 -15.10 -46.44 2.18
C GLY A 376 -16.20 -45.63 1.47
N ASN A 377 -17.46 -45.96 1.76
CA ASN A 377 -18.62 -45.47 1.00
C ASN A 377 -18.84 -43.94 1.08
N ALA A 378 -18.30 -43.27 2.10
CA ALA A 378 -18.39 -41.82 2.22
C ALA A 378 -17.55 -41.09 1.17
N LYS A 379 -16.47 -41.71 0.68
CA LYS A 379 -15.51 -41.12 -0.26
C LYS A 379 -16.16 -40.58 -1.52
N VAL A 380 -17.06 -41.36 -2.12
CA VAL A 380 -17.73 -40.98 -3.38
C VAL A 380 -18.53 -39.70 -3.23
N ALA A 381 -19.24 -39.54 -2.10
CA ALA A 381 -20.01 -38.32 -1.83
C ALA A 381 -19.11 -37.12 -1.54
N GLU A 382 -17.98 -37.34 -0.87
CA GLU A 382 -16.98 -36.32 -0.58
C GLU A 382 -16.25 -35.85 -1.85
N GLU A 383 -15.87 -36.77 -2.74
CA GLU A 383 -15.29 -36.48 -4.06
C GLU A 383 -16.25 -35.67 -4.93
N ALA A 384 -17.53 -36.04 -4.97
CA ALA A 384 -18.55 -35.28 -5.68
C ALA A 384 -18.73 -33.86 -5.09
N THR A 385 -18.68 -33.73 -3.76
CA THR A 385 -18.73 -32.42 -3.08
C THR A 385 -17.49 -31.58 -3.42
N ALA A 386 -16.30 -32.18 -3.41
CA ALA A 386 -15.05 -31.54 -3.77
C ALA A 386 -15.09 -31.03 -5.21
N GLN A 387 -15.59 -31.85 -6.14
CA GLN A 387 -15.77 -31.46 -7.53
C GLN A 387 -16.70 -30.25 -7.67
N GLY A 388 -17.81 -30.21 -6.91
CA GLY A 388 -18.69 -29.04 -6.85
C GLY A 388 -17.95 -27.78 -6.37
N PHE A 389 -17.13 -27.89 -5.33
CA PHE A 389 -16.32 -26.76 -4.84
C PHE A 389 -15.27 -26.30 -5.88
N LEU A 390 -14.59 -27.23 -6.55
CA LEU A 390 -13.63 -26.92 -7.61
C LEU A 390 -14.31 -26.24 -8.81
N THR A 391 -15.52 -26.65 -9.16
CA THR A 391 -16.34 -25.98 -10.19
C THR A 391 -16.66 -24.54 -9.79
N PHE A 392 -17.01 -24.30 -8.53
CA PHE A 392 -17.17 -22.94 -7.99
C PHE A 392 -15.87 -22.13 -8.11
N LEU A 393 -14.72 -22.69 -7.72
CA LEU A 393 -13.45 -21.97 -7.86
C LEU A 393 -13.17 -21.58 -9.31
N GLN A 394 -13.47 -22.44 -10.28
CA GLN A 394 -13.32 -22.08 -11.70
C GLN A 394 -14.28 -20.97 -12.15
N ALA A 395 -15.48 -20.87 -11.55
CA ALA A 395 -16.41 -19.80 -11.86
C ALA A 395 -15.93 -18.41 -11.39
N THR A 396 -15.03 -18.34 -10.39
CA THR A 396 -14.41 -17.08 -9.94
C THR A 396 -13.42 -16.46 -10.94
N LYS A 397 -13.10 -17.17 -12.03
CA LYS A 397 -12.13 -16.72 -13.06
C LYS A 397 -12.71 -15.68 -14.04
N GLY A 398 -14.04 -15.51 -14.07
CA GLY A 398 -14.73 -14.62 -15.01
C GLY A 398 -15.77 -13.72 -14.33
N THR A 399 -16.45 -12.87 -15.12
CA THR A 399 -17.56 -12.02 -14.69
C THR A 399 -18.89 -12.78 -14.50
N ALA A 400 -18.88 -14.10 -14.72
CA ALA A 400 -20.06 -14.93 -14.84
C ALA A 400 -20.76 -15.23 -13.50
N THR A 401 -20.19 -14.82 -12.37
CA THR A 401 -20.71 -15.17 -11.04
C THR A 401 -21.19 -13.95 -10.28
N ILE A 402 -22.19 -13.25 -10.83
CA ILE A 402 -22.89 -12.19 -10.09
C ILE A 402 -24.07 -12.82 -9.37
N ILE A 403 -23.90 -13.08 -8.09
CA ILE A 403 -25.01 -13.50 -7.22
C ILE A 403 -25.25 -12.38 -6.22
N ASN A 404 -26.48 -11.88 -6.17
CA ASN A 404 -26.86 -10.70 -5.39
C ASN A 404 -26.01 -9.44 -5.69
N GLY A 405 -25.56 -9.29 -6.94
CA GLY A 405 -24.74 -8.14 -7.36
C GLY A 405 -23.25 -8.25 -6.99
N ILE A 406 -22.81 -9.36 -6.39
CA ILE A 406 -21.42 -9.55 -5.93
C ILE A 406 -20.72 -10.51 -6.89
N ASN A 407 -19.59 -10.08 -7.46
CA ASN A 407 -18.70 -10.90 -8.26
C ASN A 407 -17.50 -11.32 -7.43
N LEU A 408 -17.44 -12.58 -6.99
CA LEU A 408 -16.33 -13.09 -6.21
C LEU A 408 -15.12 -13.40 -7.09
N GLN A 409 -13.96 -12.91 -6.67
CA GLN A 409 -12.65 -13.19 -7.26
C GLN A 409 -11.86 -14.19 -6.39
N PRO A 410 -10.78 -14.81 -6.91
CA PRO A 410 -9.97 -15.73 -6.12
C PRO A 410 -9.41 -15.14 -4.82
N LYS A 411 -9.10 -13.83 -4.80
CA LYS A 411 -8.65 -13.12 -3.59
C LYS A 411 -9.71 -13.09 -2.48
N ASP A 412 -10.99 -13.06 -2.85
CA ASP A 412 -12.11 -13.01 -1.92
C ASP A 412 -12.31 -14.39 -1.26
N VAL A 413 -12.11 -15.45 -2.04
CA VAL A 413 -12.08 -16.82 -1.51
C VAL A 413 -10.86 -17.03 -0.62
N LEU A 414 -9.69 -16.48 -0.99
CA LEU A 414 -8.49 -16.53 -0.14
C LEU A 414 -8.73 -15.81 1.20
N MET A 415 -9.35 -14.63 1.17
CA MET A 415 -9.73 -13.87 2.37
C MET A 415 -10.64 -14.70 3.25
N TRP A 416 -11.70 -15.28 2.68
CA TRP A 416 -12.62 -16.14 3.39
C TRP A 416 -11.92 -17.31 4.09
N LEU A 417 -10.97 -17.97 3.40
CA LEU A 417 -10.27 -19.16 3.90
C LEU A 417 -9.17 -18.86 4.93
N THR A 418 -8.52 -17.70 4.82
CA THR A 418 -7.23 -17.46 5.49
C THR A 418 -7.17 -16.19 6.33
N GLY A 419 -8.12 -15.27 6.15
CA GLY A 419 -8.08 -13.92 6.71
C GLY A 419 -7.19 -12.95 5.93
N SER A 420 -6.75 -13.31 4.72
CA SER A 420 -5.94 -12.43 3.86
C SER A 420 -6.35 -12.46 2.39
N THR A 421 -6.33 -11.30 1.73
CA THR A 421 -6.54 -11.18 0.27
C THR A 421 -5.30 -11.52 -0.55
N ILE A 422 -4.13 -11.57 0.09
CA ILE A 422 -2.83 -11.81 -0.56
C ILE A 422 -2.10 -12.94 0.18
N VAL A 423 -1.43 -13.82 -0.57
CA VAL A 423 -0.58 -14.85 0.02
C VAL A 423 0.62 -14.18 0.72
N PRO A 424 0.96 -14.56 1.98
CA PRO A 424 2.13 -14.01 2.65
C PRO A 424 3.42 -14.19 1.84
N ALA A 425 4.42 -13.32 2.05
CA ALA A 425 5.70 -13.35 1.34
C ALA A 425 6.43 -14.69 1.51
N ILE A 426 6.38 -15.26 2.72
CA ILE A 426 6.92 -16.58 3.06
C ILE A 426 5.93 -17.73 2.82
N GLY A 427 4.76 -17.45 2.25
CA GLY A 427 3.65 -18.39 2.11
C GLY A 427 2.99 -18.76 3.44
N PHE A 428 2.06 -19.72 3.39
CA PHE A 428 1.42 -20.27 4.59
C PHE A 428 2.26 -21.39 5.21
N HIS A 429 2.21 -21.53 6.55
CA HIS A 429 2.93 -22.57 7.29
C HIS A 429 2.50 -24.01 6.94
N LYS A 430 1.33 -24.19 6.32
CA LYS A 430 0.85 -25.45 5.76
C LYS A 430 -0.21 -25.19 4.67
N PRO A 431 -0.58 -26.20 3.85
CA PRO A 431 -1.74 -26.12 2.98
C PRO A 431 -3.05 -25.92 3.76
N ILE A 432 -4.06 -25.38 3.09
CA ILE A 432 -5.41 -25.29 3.60
C ILE A 432 -6.03 -26.68 3.56
N ASP A 433 -6.24 -27.28 4.73
CA ASP A 433 -6.80 -28.61 4.85
C ASP A 433 -8.31 -28.60 4.61
N VAL A 434 -8.76 -29.36 3.62
CA VAL A 434 -10.18 -29.47 3.26
C VAL A 434 -10.74 -30.81 3.72
N TYR A 435 -11.69 -30.75 4.65
CA TYR A 435 -12.41 -31.88 5.22
C TYR A 435 -13.89 -31.86 4.81
N PHE A 436 -14.61 -32.94 5.11
CA PHE A 436 -16.04 -33.08 4.80
C PHE A 436 -16.87 -33.48 6.01
N SER A 437 -18.05 -32.87 6.13
CA SER A 437 -19.00 -33.10 7.22
C SER A 437 -20.44 -33.07 6.72
N PRO A 438 -21.34 -33.95 7.19
CA PRO A 438 -22.75 -33.89 6.79
C PRO A 438 -23.49 -32.66 7.37
N LYS A 439 -22.91 -31.97 8.36
CA LYS A 439 -23.61 -30.95 9.14
C LYS A 439 -23.63 -29.57 8.47
N LYS A 440 -22.47 -28.92 8.40
CA LYS A 440 -22.33 -27.54 7.92
C LYS A 440 -20.94 -27.28 7.35
N THR A 441 -20.85 -26.28 6.48
CA THR A 441 -19.56 -25.72 6.07
C THR A 441 -19.04 -24.82 7.19
N PHE A 442 -17.75 -24.91 7.49
CA PHE A 442 -17.09 -24.09 8.51
C PHE A 442 -15.64 -23.82 8.12
N VAL A 443 -15.17 -22.60 8.35
CA VAL A 443 -13.78 -22.19 8.11
C VAL A 443 -13.11 -21.84 9.42
N ASN A 444 -11.90 -22.34 9.59
CA ASN A 444 -10.98 -21.91 10.63
C ASN A 444 -9.76 -21.27 9.97
N THR A 445 -9.75 -19.93 9.92
CA THR A 445 -8.67 -19.15 9.30
C THR A 445 -7.35 -19.40 10.01
N CYS A 446 -7.36 -19.49 11.34
CA CYS A 446 -6.18 -19.74 12.16
C CYS A 446 -5.54 -21.10 11.86
N ALA A 447 -6.35 -22.16 11.84
CA ALA A 447 -5.90 -23.52 11.59
C ALA A 447 -5.71 -23.85 10.09
N LEU A 448 -5.94 -22.88 9.19
CA LEU A 448 -5.97 -23.07 7.73
C LEU A 448 -6.76 -24.34 7.37
N ALA A 449 -8.02 -24.38 7.78
CA ALA A 449 -8.87 -25.54 7.60
C ALA A 449 -10.27 -25.14 7.13
N LEU A 450 -10.75 -25.83 6.10
CA LEU A 450 -12.10 -25.73 5.56
C LEU A 450 -12.79 -27.07 5.78
N THR A 451 -13.91 -27.08 6.47
CA THR A 451 -14.81 -28.24 6.48
C THR A 451 -15.98 -27.94 5.55
N LEU A 452 -16.11 -28.68 4.45
CA LEU A 452 -17.22 -28.58 3.51
C LEU A 452 -18.41 -29.41 3.98
N LYS A 453 -19.63 -28.84 3.87
CA LYS A 453 -20.85 -29.65 4.01
C LYS A 453 -20.93 -30.66 2.85
N THR A 454 -20.98 -31.95 3.15
CA THR A 454 -21.14 -33.00 2.14
C THR A 454 -22.46 -32.81 1.40
N GLN A 455 -22.38 -32.44 0.12
CA GLN A 455 -23.51 -32.21 -0.78
C GLN A 455 -23.18 -32.80 -2.16
N PRO A 456 -23.32 -34.12 -2.34
CA PRO A 456 -23.08 -34.75 -3.62
C PRO A 456 -24.17 -34.36 -4.62
N GLY A 457 -23.80 -34.20 -5.89
CA GLY A 457 -24.75 -34.02 -6.99
C GLY A 457 -25.26 -32.60 -7.22
N LEU A 458 -24.63 -31.57 -6.63
CA LEU A 458 -24.91 -30.19 -7.02
C LEU A 458 -24.59 -29.99 -8.51
N SER A 459 -25.52 -29.39 -9.26
CA SER A 459 -25.22 -28.94 -10.61
C SER A 459 -24.13 -27.84 -10.57
N PRO A 460 -23.40 -27.58 -11.66
CA PRO A 460 -22.44 -26.49 -11.71
C PRO A 460 -23.02 -25.14 -11.26
N ALA A 461 -24.26 -24.82 -11.68
CA ALA A 461 -24.93 -23.58 -11.30
C ALA A 461 -25.29 -23.54 -9.81
N ASP A 462 -25.79 -24.65 -9.26
CA ASP A 462 -26.16 -24.74 -7.84
C ASP A 462 -24.93 -24.69 -6.95
N ALA A 463 -23.82 -25.33 -7.35
CA ALA A 463 -22.56 -25.27 -6.62
C ALA A 463 -22.04 -23.83 -6.54
N VAL A 464 -22.07 -23.11 -7.67
CA VAL A 464 -21.66 -21.71 -7.73
C VAL A 464 -22.55 -20.83 -6.85
N SER A 465 -23.87 -21.03 -6.91
CA SER A 465 -24.84 -20.32 -6.06
C SER A 465 -24.58 -20.54 -4.57
N TYR A 466 -24.51 -21.82 -4.18
CA TYR A 466 -24.35 -22.24 -2.80
C TYR A 466 -23.08 -21.67 -2.15
N TYR A 467 -21.92 -21.80 -2.80
CA TYR A 467 -20.66 -21.34 -2.21
C TYR A 467 -20.55 -19.81 -2.19
N THR A 468 -21.14 -19.12 -3.17
CA THR A 468 -21.15 -17.65 -3.18
C THR A 468 -21.98 -17.09 -2.04
N GLU A 469 -23.21 -17.61 -1.84
CA GLU A 469 -24.04 -17.23 -0.69
C GLU A 469 -23.37 -17.54 0.64
N LEU A 470 -22.67 -18.67 0.73
CA LEU A 470 -21.95 -19.07 1.93
C LEU A 470 -20.84 -18.08 2.29
N ILE A 471 -20.07 -17.61 1.30
CA ILE A 471 -18.97 -16.65 1.51
C ILE A 471 -19.54 -15.27 1.89
N ILE A 472 -20.53 -14.77 1.15
CA ILE A 472 -21.12 -13.44 1.37
C ILE A 472 -21.72 -13.31 2.78
N ASN A 473 -22.30 -14.39 3.31
CA ASN A 473 -22.91 -14.42 4.64
C ASN A 473 -21.94 -14.82 5.75
N SER A 474 -20.66 -15.04 5.44
CA SER A 474 -19.66 -15.42 6.44
C SER A 474 -19.15 -14.22 7.23
N GLN A 475 -18.87 -14.41 8.52
CA GLN A 475 -18.30 -13.37 9.37
C GLN A 475 -16.84 -13.05 9.02
N THR A 476 -16.11 -14.01 8.45
CA THR A 476 -14.71 -13.85 8.03
C THR A 476 -14.57 -13.09 6.70
N PHE A 477 -15.68 -12.94 5.95
CA PHE A 477 -15.71 -12.10 4.78
C PHE A 477 -16.05 -10.66 5.17
N THR A 478 -15.02 -9.88 5.47
CA THR A 478 -15.15 -8.42 5.48
C THR A 478 -15.20 -7.95 4.03
N LYS A 479 -16.27 -7.26 3.62
CA LYS A 479 -16.25 -6.48 2.37
C LYS A 479 -15.15 -5.43 2.51
N GLY A 480 -13.99 -5.71 1.93
CA GLY A 480 -12.88 -4.78 1.83
C GLY A 480 -13.21 -3.61 0.91
#